data_AF-A0A2U2AP77-F1
#
_entry.id   AF-A0A2U2AP77-F1
#
_cell.length_a   1.000
_cell.length_b   1.000
_cell.length_c   1.000
_cell.angle_alpha   90.00
_cell.angle_beta   90.00
_cell.angle_gamma   90.00
#
_symmetry.space_group_name_H-M   'P 1'
#
loop_
_entity.id
_entity.type
_entity.pdbx_description
1 polymer ?
#
loop_
_entity_poly.entity_id
_entity_poly.type
_entity_poly.pdbx_seq_one_letter_code
_entity_poly.pdbx_strand_id
1 'polypeptide(L)'
;MINPAALVLTDGSIFRGESVGAEGEVVGELVFYRSATGYQEALIDPAYAGKIVTFTTSHIGNTGINDQDNRFASIAPSAVVMRAHSLIPSHFRSRESFSALLRRRNIIAISEIDTRELSQRALNAGTLSSCIITGDYSDRELQQKAVQYFAERESTHLPHSLNLINHLVEA
;
A
#
# COMPACT_ATOMS: atom_id res chain seq x y z
N MET A 1 -10.44 1.34 -19.62
CA MET A 1 -10.39 2.72 -19.09
C MET A 1 -9.23 2.78 -18.13
N ILE A 2 -8.44 3.85 -18.21
CA ILE A 2 -7.38 4.13 -17.23
C ILE A 2 -8.08 4.73 -16.02
N ASN A 3 -7.90 4.14 -14.84
CA ASN A 3 -8.46 4.66 -13.58
C ASN A 3 -7.34 5.41 -12.86
N PRO A 4 -7.37 6.75 -12.78
CA PRO A 4 -6.28 7.51 -12.18
C PRO A 4 -6.13 7.19 -10.69
N ALA A 5 -4.90 7.23 -10.20
CA ALA A 5 -4.59 7.17 -8.77
C ALA A 5 -3.29 7.91 -8.47
N ALA A 6 -3.08 8.26 -7.21
CA ALA A 6 -1.84 8.87 -6.75
C ALA A 6 -1.38 8.28 -5.41
N LEU A 7 -0.06 8.18 -5.25
CA LEU A 7 0.62 7.92 -3.99
C LEU A 7 1.28 9.24 -3.53
N VAL A 8 0.91 9.72 -2.36
CA VAL A 8 1.45 10.95 -1.76
C VAL A 8 2.30 10.57 -0.55
N LEU A 9 3.53 11.09 -0.47
CA LEU A 9 4.42 10.90 0.67
C LEU A 9 4.29 12.06 1.66
N THR A 10 4.76 11.85 2.91
CA THR A 10 4.78 12.90 3.95
C THR A 10 5.63 14.13 3.60
N ASP A 11 6.60 13.99 2.70
CA ASP A 11 7.41 15.12 2.21
C ASP A 11 6.68 15.96 1.14
N GLY A 12 5.44 15.59 0.78
CA GLY A 12 4.61 16.25 -0.23
C GLY A 12 4.84 15.76 -1.66
N SER A 13 5.74 14.80 -1.87
CA SER A 13 5.98 14.20 -3.19
C SER A 13 4.76 13.39 -3.66
N ILE A 14 4.42 13.52 -4.94
CA ILE A 14 3.28 12.88 -5.56
C ILE A 14 3.77 11.95 -6.68
N PHE A 15 3.36 10.69 -6.62
CA PHE A 15 3.58 9.69 -7.66
C PHE A 15 2.23 9.34 -8.28
N ARG A 16 2.03 9.72 -9.55
CA ARG A 16 0.82 9.43 -10.30
C ARG A 16 0.91 8.04 -10.93
N GLY A 17 -0.21 7.33 -10.94
CA GLY A 17 -0.29 5.98 -11.46
C GLY A 17 -1.73 5.59 -11.79
N GLU A 18 -1.94 4.28 -11.89
CA GLU A 18 -3.24 3.70 -12.24
C GLU A 18 -3.77 2.81 -11.11
N SER A 19 -5.06 2.93 -10.80
CA SER A 19 -5.73 2.04 -9.86
C SER A 19 -5.97 0.67 -10.49
N VAL A 20 -5.41 -0.37 -9.87
CA VAL A 20 -5.54 -1.77 -10.29
C VAL A 20 -6.29 -2.62 -9.28
N GLY A 21 -6.70 -2.03 -8.15
CA GLY A 21 -7.41 -2.70 -7.06
C GLY A 21 -8.82 -2.14 -6.87
N ALA A 22 -9.25 -2.15 -5.61
CA ALA A 22 -10.44 -1.43 -5.17
C ALA A 22 -10.22 0.09 -5.20
N GLU A 23 -11.32 0.83 -5.28
CA GLU A 23 -11.33 2.29 -5.18
C GLU A 23 -11.41 2.72 -3.71
N GLY A 24 -10.79 3.85 -3.40
CA GLY A 24 -10.82 4.47 -2.09
C GLY A 24 -9.53 5.21 -1.77
N GLU A 25 -9.33 5.44 -0.47
CA GLU A 25 -8.19 6.16 0.08
C GLU A 25 -7.64 5.34 1.25
N VAL A 26 -6.32 5.27 1.36
CA VAL A 26 -5.65 4.48 2.40
C VAL A 26 -4.32 5.10 2.76
N VAL A 27 -4.03 5.07 4.06
CA VAL A 27 -2.80 5.62 4.61
C VAL A 27 -2.04 4.48 5.26
N GLY A 28 -0.72 4.49 5.12
CA GLY A 28 0.15 3.52 5.75
C GLY A 28 1.63 3.78 5.48
N GLU A 29 2.46 3.06 6.21
CA GLU A 29 3.89 3.02 5.96
C GLU A 29 4.19 2.13 4.76
N LEU A 30 5.05 2.61 3.85
CA LEU A 30 5.59 1.80 2.77
C LEU A 30 6.59 0.78 3.31
N VAL A 31 6.36 -0.48 2.97
CA VAL A 31 7.31 -1.57 3.19
C VAL A 31 7.66 -2.25 1.88
N PHE A 32 8.93 -2.59 1.70
CA PHE A 32 9.43 -3.05 0.41
C PHE A 32 9.55 -4.58 0.38
N TYR A 33 8.77 -5.21 -0.50
CA TYR A 33 8.89 -6.62 -0.80
C TYR A 33 9.89 -6.82 -1.93
N ARG A 34 11.05 -7.42 -1.58
CA ARG A 34 12.23 -7.49 -2.46
C ARG A 34 12.38 -8.80 -3.23
N SER A 35 11.56 -9.80 -2.94
CA SER A 35 11.61 -11.05 -3.70
C SER A 35 11.04 -10.82 -5.10
N ALA A 36 11.68 -11.43 -6.09
CA ALA A 36 11.26 -11.37 -7.49
C ALA A 36 9.98 -12.18 -7.75
N THR A 37 9.65 -13.11 -6.87
CA THR A 37 8.49 -14.01 -6.92
C THR A 37 7.76 -14.02 -5.57
N GLY A 38 6.58 -14.63 -5.52
CA GLY A 38 5.86 -14.81 -4.26
C GLY A 38 5.00 -13.62 -3.84
N TYR A 39 4.54 -12.81 -4.81
CA TYR A 39 3.71 -11.63 -4.52
C TYR A 39 2.34 -12.01 -3.94
N GLN A 40 1.85 -13.23 -4.18
CA GLN A 40 0.61 -13.72 -3.58
C GLN A 40 0.82 -14.03 -2.09
N GLU A 41 1.94 -14.64 -1.74
CA GLU A 41 2.35 -14.94 -0.37
C GLU A 41 2.57 -13.65 0.44
N ALA A 42 3.10 -12.60 -0.22
CA ALA A 42 3.20 -11.28 0.39
C ALA A 42 1.83 -10.71 0.81
N LEU A 43 0.73 -11.06 0.13
CA LEU A 43 -0.60 -10.59 0.52
C LEU A 43 -1.13 -11.27 1.79
N ILE A 44 -0.59 -12.41 2.20
CA ILE A 44 -1.10 -13.19 3.34
C ILE A 44 -0.14 -13.18 4.54
N ASP A 45 1.02 -12.55 4.42
CA ASP A 45 1.99 -12.46 5.50
C ASP A 45 1.53 -11.43 6.55
N PRO A 46 1.24 -11.85 7.80
CA PRO A 46 0.79 -10.97 8.87
C PRO A 46 1.80 -9.86 9.22
N ALA A 47 3.08 -9.99 8.84
CA ALA A 47 4.08 -8.94 9.03
C ALA A 47 3.76 -7.64 8.27
N TYR A 48 2.88 -7.71 7.26
CA TYR A 48 2.43 -6.57 6.47
C TYR A 48 1.08 -5.98 6.91
N ALA A 49 0.49 -6.47 8.01
CA ALA A 49 -0.77 -5.98 8.53
C ALA A 49 -0.76 -4.44 8.71
N GLY A 50 -1.70 -3.74 8.06
CA GLY A 50 -1.85 -2.29 8.13
C GLY A 50 -0.80 -1.47 7.37
N LYS A 51 0.13 -2.13 6.66
CA LYS A 51 1.20 -1.51 5.88
C LYS A 51 0.87 -1.52 4.39
N ILE A 52 1.52 -0.64 3.65
CA ILE A 52 1.43 -0.57 2.19
C ILE A 52 2.61 -1.31 1.61
N VAL A 53 2.36 -2.44 0.96
CA VAL A 53 3.43 -3.27 0.38
C VAL A 53 3.82 -2.75 -0.99
N THR A 54 5.08 -2.32 -1.12
CA THR A 54 5.68 -1.87 -2.38
C THR A 54 6.54 -2.98 -2.96
N PHE A 55 6.15 -3.49 -4.12
CA PHE A 55 6.92 -4.49 -4.82
C PHE A 55 8.07 -3.87 -5.60
N THR A 56 9.28 -4.40 -5.43
CA THR A 56 10.46 -3.93 -6.18
C THR A 56 10.62 -4.62 -7.55
N THR A 57 9.96 -5.76 -7.76
CA THR A 57 9.95 -6.40 -9.08
C THR A 57 9.01 -5.67 -10.03
N SER A 58 9.42 -5.55 -11.29
CA SER A 58 8.73 -4.67 -12.25
C SER A 58 7.33 -5.16 -12.61
N HIS A 59 7.12 -6.47 -12.72
CA HIS A 59 5.84 -7.05 -13.17
C HIS A 59 5.19 -7.84 -12.06
N ILE A 60 3.99 -7.42 -11.64
CA ILE A 60 3.18 -8.09 -10.63
C ILE A 60 1.90 -8.63 -11.26
N GLY A 61 1.51 -9.84 -10.87
CA GLY A 61 0.32 -10.53 -11.38
C GLY A 61 0.56 -11.41 -12.61
N ASN A 62 1.80 -11.54 -13.07
CA ASN A 62 2.17 -12.33 -14.25
C ASN A 62 1.81 -13.81 -14.13
N THR A 63 1.88 -14.39 -12.93
CA THR A 63 1.48 -15.79 -12.68
C THR A 63 0.03 -15.97 -12.25
N GLY A 64 -0.72 -14.87 -12.12
CA GLY A 64 -2.07 -14.87 -11.56
C GLY A 64 -2.13 -15.36 -10.12
N ILE A 65 -3.33 -15.70 -9.69
CA ILE A 65 -3.65 -16.18 -8.35
C ILE A 65 -4.11 -17.63 -8.44
N ASN A 66 -3.72 -18.44 -7.46
CA ASN A 66 -4.17 -19.82 -7.33
C ASN A 66 -4.51 -20.17 -5.88
N ASP A 67 -5.28 -21.25 -5.67
CA ASP A 67 -5.74 -21.62 -4.33
C ASP A 67 -4.67 -22.29 -3.47
N GLN A 68 -3.65 -22.92 -4.09
CA GLN A 68 -2.62 -23.67 -3.37
C GLN A 68 -1.65 -22.75 -2.61
N ASP A 69 -1.42 -21.55 -3.14
CA ASP A 69 -0.54 -20.53 -2.53
C ASP A 69 -1.34 -19.63 -1.56
N ASN A 70 -2.68 -19.69 -1.56
CA ASN A 70 -3.57 -19.04 -0.59
C ASN A 70 -3.73 -19.90 0.67
N ARG A 71 -2.74 -19.83 1.58
CA ARG A 71 -2.78 -20.60 2.84
C ARG A 71 -3.65 -19.99 3.95
N PHE A 72 -4.05 -18.72 3.81
CA PHE A 72 -4.82 -17.99 4.82
C PHE A 72 -6.07 -17.33 4.23
N ALA A 73 -7.10 -17.17 5.07
CA ALA A 73 -8.38 -16.62 4.66
C ALA A 73 -8.36 -15.09 4.43
N SER A 74 -7.43 -14.35 5.03
CA SER A 74 -7.38 -12.89 5.03
C SER A 74 -6.16 -12.33 4.30
N ILE A 75 -6.33 -11.21 3.61
CA ILE A 75 -5.23 -10.38 3.13
C ILE A 75 -4.75 -9.48 4.28
N ALA A 76 -3.44 -9.36 4.43
CA ALA A 76 -2.79 -8.60 5.49
C ALA A 76 -2.52 -7.11 5.14
N PRO A 77 -1.89 -6.76 4.00
CA PRO A 77 -1.58 -5.37 3.70
C PRO A 77 -2.84 -4.52 3.51
N SER A 78 -2.74 -3.24 3.88
CA SER A 78 -3.83 -2.27 3.66
C SER A 78 -3.90 -1.83 2.20
N ALA A 79 -2.77 -1.85 1.50
CA ALA A 79 -2.68 -1.55 0.07
C ALA A 79 -1.40 -2.12 -0.55
N VAL A 80 -1.33 -2.09 -1.89
CA VAL A 80 -0.11 -2.47 -2.62
C VAL A 80 0.30 -1.44 -3.68
N VAL A 81 1.60 -1.31 -3.90
CA VAL A 81 2.22 -0.44 -4.89
C VAL A 81 3.11 -1.27 -5.80
N MET A 82 3.03 -1.05 -7.11
CA MET A 82 3.83 -1.78 -8.09
C MET A 82 4.26 -0.90 -9.26
N ARG A 83 5.31 -1.32 -9.98
CA ARG A 83 5.74 -0.64 -11.20
C ARG A 83 4.78 -0.93 -12.35
N ALA A 84 4.55 -2.20 -12.67
CA ALA A 84 3.65 -2.59 -13.74
C ALA A 84 2.76 -3.76 -13.30
N HIS A 85 1.48 -3.64 -13.60
CA HIS A 85 0.50 -4.70 -13.40
C HIS A 85 0.34 -5.54 -14.68
N SER A 86 0.49 -6.86 -14.57
CA SER A 86 0.23 -7.77 -15.69
C SER A 86 -1.26 -7.93 -15.94
N LEU A 87 -1.74 -7.43 -17.08
CA LEU A 87 -3.15 -7.50 -17.48
C LEU A 87 -3.64 -8.94 -17.65
N ILE A 88 -2.81 -9.80 -18.22
CA ILE A 88 -3.13 -11.20 -18.49
C ILE A 88 -2.14 -12.08 -17.72
N PRO A 89 -2.60 -12.88 -16.75
CA PRO A 89 -1.75 -13.86 -16.10
C PRO A 89 -1.48 -15.03 -17.04
N SER A 90 -0.25 -15.52 -17.08
CA SER A 90 0.18 -16.67 -17.88
C SER A 90 0.91 -17.68 -17.01
N HIS A 91 0.15 -18.59 -16.41
CA HIS A 91 0.67 -19.70 -15.63
C HIS A 91 -0.35 -20.82 -15.56
N PHE A 92 0.08 -22.09 -15.67
CA PHE A 92 -0.82 -23.24 -15.70
C PHE A 92 -1.65 -23.42 -14.42
N ARG A 93 -1.16 -22.87 -13.29
CA ARG A 93 -1.89 -22.86 -11.99
C ARG A 93 -2.84 -21.67 -11.83
N SER A 94 -2.80 -20.67 -12.73
CA SER A 94 -3.60 -19.44 -12.59
C SER A 94 -5.10 -19.75 -12.67
N ARG A 95 -5.85 -19.21 -11.71
CA ARG A 95 -7.32 -19.32 -11.62
C ARG A 95 -8.02 -17.96 -11.63
N GLU A 96 -7.35 -16.92 -11.15
CA GLU A 96 -7.87 -15.55 -11.05
C GLU A 96 -6.73 -14.56 -11.38
N SER A 97 -7.05 -13.37 -11.90
CA SER A 97 -6.03 -12.31 -12.08
C SER A 97 -5.73 -11.63 -10.76
N PHE A 98 -4.52 -11.06 -10.62
CA PHE A 98 -4.12 -10.35 -9.40
C PHE A 98 -5.07 -9.19 -9.08
N SER A 99 -5.40 -8.38 -10.09
CA SER A 99 -6.36 -7.28 -9.97
C SER A 99 -7.77 -7.73 -9.57
N ALA A 100 -8.25 -8.88 -10.05
CA ALA A 100 -9.55 -9.42 -9.66
C ALA A 100 -9.57 -9.81 -8.17
N LEU A 101 -8.52 -10.47 -7.68
CA LEU A 101 -8.38 -10.80 -6.25
C LEU A 101 -8.40 -9.54 -5.40
N LEU A 102 -7.62 -8.51 -5.77
CA LEU A 102 -7.53 -7.26 -5.02
C LEU A 102 -8.90 -6.57 -4.91
N ARG A 103 -9.65 -6.47 -6.02
CA ARG A 103 -11.01 -5.91 -6.02
C ARG A 103 -11.96 -6.74 -5.16
N ARG A 104 -11.95 -8.06 -5.33
CA ARG A 104 -12.82 -8.99 -4.57
C ARG A 104 -12.58 -8.90 -3.06
N ARG A 105 -11.35 -8.58 -2.65
CA ARG A 105 -10.95 -8.44 -1.24
C ARG A 105 -10.91 -7.00 -0.75
N ASN A 106 -11.38 -6.05 -1.56
CA ASN A 106 -11.41 -4.62 -1.26
C ASN A 106 -10.04 -4.02 -0.90
N ILE A 107 -8.99 -4.44 -1.62
CA ILE A 107 -7.61 -3.95 -1.42
C ILE A 107 -7.30 -2.91 -2.48
N ILE A 108 -6.89 -1.73 -2.02
CA ILE A 108 -6.43 -0.64 -2.89
C ILE A 108 -5.06 -1.01 -3.45
N ALA A 109 -4.87 -0.75 -4.74
CA ALA A 109 -3.63 -1.04 -5.42
C ALA A 109 -3.34 -0.01 -6.52
N ILE A 110 -2.10 0.43 -6.59
CA ILE A 110 -1.63 1.40 -7.59
C ILE A 110 -0.46 0.84 -8.40
N SER A 111 -0.54 0.94 -9.72
CA SER A 111 0.52 0.61 -10.67
C SER A 111 1.07 1.85 -11.38
N GLU A 112 2.06 1.68 -12.24
CA GLU A 112 2.77 2.76 -12.95
C GLU A 112 3.57 3.68 -12.03
N ILE A 113 3.98 3.17 -10.87
CA ILE A 113 4.79 3.90 -9.89
C ILE A 113 6.27 3.56 -10.06
N ASP A 114 7.15 4.56 -9.98
CA ASP A 114 8.59 4.32 -9.91
C ASP A 114 9.00 3.75 -8.54
N THR A 115 8.82 2.44 -8.37
CA THR A 115 9.14 1.74 -7.12
C THR A 115 10.64 1.70 -6.84
N ARG A 116 11.50 1.94 -7.84
CA ARG A 116 12.95 2.06 -7.66
C ARG A 116 13.28 3.39 -6.98
N GLU A 117 12.69 4.49 -7.44
CA GLU A 117 12.82 5.79 -6.78
C GLU A 117 12.34 5.73 -5.33
N LEU A 118 11.16 5.14 -5.08
CA LEU A 118 10.64 4.93 -3.73
C LEU A 118 11.61 4.13 -2.85
N SER A 119 12.17 3.04 -3.41
CA SER A 119 13.13 2.20 -2.69
C SER A 119 14.40 2.97 -2.32
N GLN A 120 14.90 3.82 -3.22
CA GLN A 120 16.07 4.67 -2.95
C GLN A 120 15.78 5.72 -1.88
N ARG A 121 14.61 6.35 -1.93
CA ARG A 121 14.17 7.31 -0.90
C ARG A 121 14.09 6.65 0.47
N ALA A 122 13.53 5.44 0.56
CA ALA A 122 13.45 4.69 1.82
C ALA A 122 14.82 4.32 2.40
N LEU A 123 15.84 4.08 1.57
CA LEU A 123 17.20 3.83 2.06
C LEU A 123 17.82 5.07 2.73
N ASN A 124 17.45 6.27 2.28
CA ASN A 124 17.98 7.53 2.80
C ASN A 124 17.17 8.09 3.98
N ALA A 125 15.84 8.04 3.89
CA ALA A 125 14.92 8.62 4.87
C ALA A 125 14.40 7.61 5.91
N GLY A 126 14.61 6.31 5.68
CA GLY A 126 14.04 5.24 6.50
C GLY A 126 12.57 4.99 6.16
N THR A 127 11.70 5.17 7.14
CA THR A 127 10.26 4.94 7.04
C THR A 127 9.59 6.01 6.16
N LEU A 128 8.82 5.57 5.15
CA LEU A 128 8.05 6.45 4.29
C LEU A 128 6.56 6.29 4.60
N SER A 129 6.01 7.21 5.37
CA SER A 129 4.56 7.32 5.55
C SER A 129 3.92 7.86 4.28
N SER A 130 2.82 7.25 3.88
CA SER A 130 2.22 7.52 2.58
C SER A 130 0.70 7.38 2.58
N CYS A 131 0.07 8.01 1.59
CA CYS A 131 -1.36 7.95 1.34
C CYS A 131 -1.58 7.59 -0.14
N ILE A 132 -2.42 6.59 -0.41
CA ILE A 132 -2.89 6.26 -1.76
C ILE A 132 -4.32 6.77 -1.90
N ILE A 133 -4.59 7.48 -2.99
CA ILE A 133 -5.89 8.06 -3.32
C ILE A 133 -6.23 7.63 -4.74
N THR A 134 -7.35 6.92 -4.93
CA THR A 134 -7.85 6.60 -6.27
C THR A 134 -8.81 7.67 -6.76
N GLY A 135 -8.68 8.08 -8.02
CA GLY A 135 -9.48 9.12 -8.64
C GLY A 135 -8.61 10.17 -9.32
N ASP A 136 -9.25 11.00 -10.14
CA ASP A 136 -8.60 12.11 -10.81
C ASP A 136 -8.66 13.37 -9.94
N TYR A 137 -7.57 13.65 -9.24
CA TYR A 137 -7.44 14.80 -8.35
C TYR A 137 -6.27 15.69 -8.79
N SER A 138 -6.44 16.99 -8.58
CA SER A 138 -5.34 17.95 -8.71
C SER A 138 -4.29 17.76 -7.62
N ASP A 139 -3.06 18.21 -7.87
CA ASP A 139 -1.96 18.10 -6.89
C ASP A 139 -2.32 18.78 -5.56
N ARG A 140 -3.06 19.90 -5.61
CA ARG A 140 -3.51 20.63 -4.43
C ARG A 140 -4.48 19.80 -3.59
N GLU A 141 -5.45 19.14 -4.22
CA GLU A 141 -6.43 18.29 -3.53
C GLU A 141 -5.73 17.07 -2.90
N LEU A 142 -4.80 16.45 -3.63
CA LEU A 142 -4.00 15.32 -3.14
C LEU A 142 -3.18 15.71 -1.89
N GLN A 143 -2.52 16.86 -1.92
CA GLN A 143 -1.76 17.37 -0.77
C GLN A 143 -2.65 17.67 0.42
N GLN A 144 -3.81 18.31 0.20
CA GLN A 144 -4.76 18.63 1.28
C GLN A 144 -5.29 17.35 1.95
N LYS A 145 -5.69 16.35 1.16
CA LYS A 145 -6.12 15.05 1.67
C LYS A 145 -5.01 14.36 2.46
N ALA A 146 -3.80 14.31 1.92
CA ALA A 146 -2.66 13.67 2.58
C ALA A 146 -2.32 14.33 3.93
N VAL A 147 -2.29 15.68 4.00
CA VAL A 147 -2.05 16.42 5.25
C VAL A 147 -3.09 16.10 6.31
N GLN A 148 -4.38 16.09 5.93
CA GLN A 148 -5.47 15.74 6.84
C GLN A 148 -5.26 14.35 7.45
N TYR A 149 -4.95 13.36 6.62
CA TYR A 149 -4.74 12.00 7.08
C TYR A 149 -3.50 11.81 7.96
N PHE A 150 -2.40 12.49 7.63
CA PHE A 150 -1.19 12.39 8.45
C PHE A 150 -1.41 13.00 9.85
N ALA A 151 -2.17 14.10 9.94
CA ALA A 151 -2.54 14.72 11.23
C ALA A 151 -3.43 13.81 12.09
N GLU A 152 -4.39 13.10 11.49
CA GLU A 152 -5.26 12.14 12.19
C GLU A 152 -4.49 10.96 12.77
N ARG A 153 -3.48 10.47 12.05
CA ARG A 153 -2.61 9.39 12.53
C ARG A 153 -1.71 9.80 13.68
N GLU A 154 -1.15 11.01 13.64
CA GLU A 154 -0.30 11.52 14.72
C GLU A 154 -1.10 11.70 16.02
N SER A 155 -2.37 12.11 15.91
CA SER A 155 -3.30 12.19 17.03
C SER A 155 -3.67 10.83 17.63
N THR A 156 -3.65 9.76 16.82
CA THR A 156 -3.91 8.38 17.26
C THR A 156 -2.67 7.74 17.93
N HIS A 157 -1.47 8.25 17.64
CA HIS A 157 -0.20 7.76 18.17
C HIS A 157 0.30 8.46 19.43
N LEU A 158 -0.50 9.32 20.09
CA LEU A 158 -0.14 9.81 21.42
C LEU A 158 0.05 8.60 22.36
N PRO A 159 1.23 8.43 22.97
CA PRO A 159 1.48 7.27 23.79
C PRO A 159 0.56 7.30 25.01
N HIS A 160 -0.10 6.18 25.26
CA HIS A 160 -0.92 5.91 26.45
C HIS A 160 -0.13 5.99 27.79
N SER A 161 1.15 6.41 27.75
CA SER A 161 2.02 6.57 28.92
C SER A 161 1.94 7.95 29.59
N LEU A 162 1.20 8.93 29.04
CA LEU A 162 1.01 10.24 29.68
C LEU A 162 -0.17 10.32 30.66
N ASN A 163 -0.93 9.23 30.86
CA ASN A 163 -1.97 9.15 31.88
C ASN A 163 -1.50 8.69 33.27
N LEU A 164 -0.19 8.41 33.45
CA LEU A 164 0.34 7.94 34.74
C LEU A 164 1.05 9.01 35.57
N ILE A 165 1.26 10.23 35.04
CA ILE A 165 1.90 11.32 35.79
C ILE A 165 0.86 12.16 36.58
N ASN A 166 -0.42 12.14 36.22
CA ASN A 166 -1.46 12.88 36.94
C ASN A 166 -2.02 12.17 38.19
N HIS A 167 -1.51 10.98 38.54
CA HIS A 167 -1.94 10.27 39.76
C HIS A 167 -0.90 10.26 40.91
N LEU A 168 0.23 10.95 40.76
CA LEU A 168 1.27 11.04 41.80
C LEU A 168 1.49 12.46 42.35
N VAL A 169 0.63 13.42 42.02
CA VAL A 169 0.64 14.79 42.59
C VAL A 169 -0.53 15.02 43.55
N GLU A 170 -1.44 14.05 43.72
CA GLU A 170 -2.56 14.12 44.67
C GLU A 170 -2.58 12.94 45.68
N ALA A 171 -1.41 12.52 46.17
CA ALA A 171 -1.32 11.60 47.31
C ALA A 171 -0.33 12.12 48.36
#